data_AF-A0A7S2WX52-F1
#
_entry.id   AF-A0A7S2WX52-F1
#
_cell.length_a   1.000
_cell.length_b   1.000
_cell.length_c   1.000
_cell.angle_alpha   90.00
_cell.angle_beta   90.00
_cell.angle_gamma   90.00
#
_symmetry.space_group_name_H-M   'P 1'
#
loop_
_entity.id
_entity.type
_entity.pdbx_description
1 polymer ?
#
loop_
_entity_poly.entity_id
_entity_poly.type
_entity_poly.pdbx_seq_one_letter_code
_entity_poly.pdbx_strand_id
1 'polypeptide(L)'
;GKYSPSGGRGGGAVASKDLEGRWAALFCSPGDFWDNRATKKNPRAPDFKHKETGEALWIESRGTPAWVASSLKELDMNKQVDINSLFTQQQQGGGGPPPPSQHRGGN
;
A
#
# COMPACT_ATOMS: atom_id res chain seq x y z
N GLY A 1 3.94 13.30 -33.97
CA GLY A 1 2.87 14.29 -33.73
C GLY A 1 2.85 14.59 -32.26
N LYS A 2 3.15 15.82 -31.81
CA LYS A 2 2.33 17.04 -31.87
C LYS A 2 0.95 16.85 -31.21
N TYR A 3 0.86 17.22 -29.94
CA TYR A 3 -0.40 17.57 -29.29
C TYR A 3 -0.20 18.86 -28.50
N SER A 4 -0.96 19.89 -28.88
CA SER A 4 -1.30 21.09 -28.13
C SER A 4 -2.45 21.75 -28.89
N PRO A 5 -3.25 22.65 -28.28
CA PRO A 5 -4.03 22.47 -27.05
C PRO A 5 -5.49 22.98 -27.26
N SER A 6 -6.47 22.51 -26.50
CA SER A 6 -7.78 23.19 -26.46
C SER A 6 -8.49 22.95 -25.15
N GLY A 7 -8.89 24.06 -24.51
CA GLY A 7 -9.34 24.11 -23.12
C GLY A 7 -10.76 23.64 -22.86
N GLY A 8 -11.05 23.51 -21.57
CA GLY A 8 -12.38 23.31 -21.01
C GLY A 8 -12.37 23.70 -19.54
N ARG A 9 -12.87 24.91 -19.24
CA ARG A 9 -13.14 25.42 -17.90
C ARG A 9 -14.33 24.63 -17.33
N GLY A 10 -14.22 24.05 -16.12
CA GLY A 10 -15.39 23.57 -15.35
C GLY A 10 -15.40 22.14 -14.77
N GLY A 11 -14.32 21.35 -14.85
CA GLY A 11 -14.34 19.92 -14.46
C GLY A 11 -13.91 19.56 -13.01
N GLY A 12 -13.60 20.55 -12.16
CA GLY A 12 -12.86 20.31 -10.91
C GLY A 12 -13.58 19.47 -9.85
N ALA A 13 -14.90 19.60 -9.72
CA ALA A 13 -15.66 19.00 -8.62
C ALA A 13 -16.16 17.56 -8.87
N VAL A 14 -16.40 17.20 -10.14
CA VAL A 14 -16.85 15.84 -10.50
C VAL A 14 -15.66 14.88 -10.47
N ALA A 15 -14.54 15.29 -11.06
CA ALA A 15 -13.30 14.51 -11.05
C ALA A 15 -12.73 14.34 -9.64
N SER A 16 -12.94 15.30 -8.72
CA SER A 16 -12.52 15.18 -7.33
C SER A 16 -13.39 14.19 -6.54
N LYS A 17 -14.71 14.18 -6.75
CA LYS A 17 -15.61 13.19 -6.13
C LYS A 17 -15.33 11.78 -6.63
N ASP A 18 -15.12 11.63 -7.93
CA ASP A 18 -14.76 10.33 -8.52
C ASP A 18 -13.40 9.85 -8.00
N LEU A 19 -12.43 10.76 -7.81
CA LEU A 19 -11.12 10.43 -7.26
C LEU A 19 -11.18 10.05 -5.78
N GLU A 20 -11.94 10.80 -4.96
CA GLU A 20 -12.21 10.42 -3.56
C GLU A 20 -12.85 9.05 -3.45
N GLY A 21 -13.80 8.74 -4.34
CA GLY A 21 -14.44 7.41 -4.42
C GLY A 21 -13.43 6.29 -4.70
N ARG A 22 -12.48 6.50 -5.61
CA ARG A 22 -11.41 5.51 -5.89
C ARG A 22 -10.46 5.32 -4.71
N TRP A 23 -10.10 6.40 -4.01
CA TRP A 23 -9.33 6.30 -2.78
C TRP A 23 -10.10 5.55 -1.70
N ALA A 24 -11.40 5.84 -1.52
CA ALA A 24 -12.24 5.12 -0.57
C ALA A 24 -12.34 3.62 -0.91
N ALA A 25 -12.46 3.26 -2.19
CA ALA A 25 -12.45 1.88 -2.64
C ALA A 25 -11.15 1.14 -2.27
N LEU A 26 -9.99 1.80 -2.43
CA LEU A 26 -8.69 1.25 -2.00
C LEU A 26 -8.69 0.90 -0.51
N PHE A 27 -9.19 1.78 0.35
CA PHE A 27 -9.18 1.54 1.79
C PHE A 27 -10.28 0.55 2.23
N CYS A 28 -11.38 0.44 1.48
CA CYS A 28 -12.42 -0.55 1.75
C CYS A 28 -11.95 -1.98 1.41
N SER A 29 -11.23 -2.14 0.29
CA SER A 29 -10.73 -3.43 -0.17
C SER A 29 -9.28 -3.33 -0.68
N PRO A 30 -8.27 -3.22 0.21
CA PRO A 30 -6.87 -3.06 -0.19
C PRO A 30 -6.34 -4.24 -1.02
N GLY A 31 -6.93 -5.43 -0.87
CA GLY A 31 -6.59 -6.63 -1.61
C GLY A 31 -6.94 -6.58 -3.10
N ASP A 32 -7.86 -5.70 -3.51
CA ASP A 32 -8.29 -5.55 -4.92
C ASP A 32 -7.36 -4.65 -5.73
N PHE A 33 -6.34 -4.07 -5.07
CA PHE A 33 -5.39 -3.16 -5.68
C PHE A 33 -3.99 -3.75 -5.68
N TRP A 34 -3.26 -3.50 -6.75
CA TRP A 34 -1.81 -3.64 -6.78
C TRP A 34 -1.18 -2.43 -6.10
N ASP A 35 -0.34 -2.69 -5.10
CA ASP A 35 0.49 -1.68 -4.44
C ASP A 35 1.87 -1.64 -5.11
N ASN A 36 2.09 -0.62 -5.94
CA ASN A 36 3.29 -0.48 -6.76
C ASN A 36 4.29 0.52 -6.17
N ARG A 37 4.03 1.06 -4.97
CA ARG A 37 4.84 2.15 -4.38
C ARG A 37 6.31 1.78 -4.25
N ALA A 38 6.61 0.54 -3.89
CA ALA A 38 7.98 0.03 -3.75
C ALA A 38 8.59 -0.50 -5.06
N THR A 39 7.78 -0.81 -6.07
CA THR A 39 8.22 -1.56 -7.26
C THR A 39 8.24 -0.74 -8.54
N LYS A 40 7.61 0.45 -8.55
CA LYS A 40 7.54 1.29 -9.75
C LYS A 40 8.93 1.80 -10.16
N LYS A 41 9.33 1.49 -11.40
CA LYS A 41 10.58 2.00 -12.02
C LYS A 41 10.42 3.36 -12.67
N ASN A 42 9.18 3.74 -13.00
CA ASN A 42 8.84 4.99 -13.65
C ASN A 42 8.05 5.86 -12.67
N PRO A 43 8.48 7.09 -12.35
CA PRO A 43 7.73 7.98 -11.47
C PRO A 43 6.34 8.36 -12.02
N ARG A 44 6.11 8.20 -13.33
CA ARG A 44 4.81 8.40 -13.97
C ARG A 44 3.87 7.20 -13.83
N ALA A 45 4.37 6.04 -13.43
CA ALA A 45 3.54 4.88 -13.16
C ALA A 45 2.68 5.11 -11.90
N PRO A 46 1.48 4.50 -11.83
CA PRO A 46 0.60 4.67 -10.69
C PRO A 46 1.14 4.00 -9.43
N ASP A 47 0.84 4.59 -8.28
CA ASP A 47 1.14 4.04 -6.96
C ASP A 47 0.22 2.86 -6.64
N PHE A 48 -1.07 2.99 -6.98
CA PHE A 48 -2.03 1.89 -6.88
C PHE A 48 -2.78 1.69 -8.19
N LYS A 49 -3.08 0.44 -8.48
CA LYS A 49 -3.91 0.07 -9.64
C LYS A 49 -4.93 -0.98 -9.26
N HIS A 50 -6.21 -0.71 -9.48
CA HIS A 50 -7.27 -1.70 -9.29
C HIS A 50 -7.06 -2.87 -10.27
N LYS A 51 -7.19 -4.10 -9.78
CA LYS A 51 -6.94 -5.33 -10.53
C LYS A 51 -7.90 -5.52 -11.70
N GLU A 52 -9.20 -5.37 -11.43
CA GLU A 52 -10.27 -5.54 -12.44
C GLU A 52 -10.50 -4.30 -13.31
N THR A 53 -10.81 -3.15 -12.72
CA THR A 53 -11.20 -1.93 -13.46
C THR A 53 -10.00 -1.22 -14.13
N GLY A 54 -8.78 -1.50 -13.66
CA GLY A 54 -7.57 -0.82 -14.11
C GLY A 54 -7.44 0.62 -13.64
N GLU A 55 -8.32 1.10 -12.76
CA GLU A 55 -8.27 2.45 -12.21
C GLU A 55 -6.96 2.71 -11.47
N ALA A 56 -6.41 3.88 -11.70
CA ALA A 56 -5.06 4.24 -11.29
C ALA A 56 -5.08 5.41 -10.30
N LEU A 57 -4.27 5.29 -9.24
CA LEU A 57 -4.12 6.28 -8.19
C LEU A 57 -2.65 6.68 -8.06
N TRP A 58 -2.41 7.98 -7.88
CA TRP A 58 -1.10 8.58 -7.67
C TRP A 58 -1.13 9.39 -6.39
N ILE A 59 -0.22 9.11 -5.46
CA ILE A 59 -0.16 9.77 -4.15
C ILE A 59 0.21 11.25 -4.32
N GLU A 60 1.23 11.53 -5.14
CA GLU A 60 1.76 12.89 -5.35
C GLU A 60 0.95 13.73 -6.37
N SER A 61 -0.29 13.34 -6.66
CA SER A 61 -1.19 14.10 -7.53
C SER A 61 -1.80 15.30 -6.80
N ARG A 62 -2.01 16.41 -7.53
CA ARG A 62 -2.74 17.58 -7.01
C ARG A 62 -4.18 17.29 -6.60
N GLY A 63 -4.77 16.21 -7.10
CA GLY A 63 -6.13 15.79 -6.75
C GLY A 63 -6.20 14.89 -5.52
N THR A 64 -5.07 14.48 -4.94
CA THR A 64 -5.06 13.58 -3.79
C THR A 64 -5.67 14.27 -2.58
N PRO A 65 -6.73 13.71 -1.98
CA PRO A 65 -7.32 14.25 -0.77
C PRO A 65 -6.33 14.23 0.40
N ALA A 66 -6.37 15.25 1.25
CA ALA A 66 -5.42 15.40 2.37
C ALA A 66 -5.45 14.23 3.37
N TRP A 67 -6.60 13.56 3.51
CA TRP A 67 -6.77 12.42 4.42
C TRP A 67 -6.05 11.15 3.98
N VAL A 68 -5.71 11.03 2.68
CA VAL A 68 -5.08 9.83 2.10
C VAL A 68 -3.75 9.51 2.78
N ALA A 69 -2.94 10.52 3.11
CA ALA A 69 -1.64 10.30 3.72
C ALA A 69 -1.73 9.56 5.07
N SER A 70 -2.69 9.97 5.93
CA SER A 70 -2.92 9.31 7.21
C SER A 70 -3.46 7.89 7.03
N SER A 71 -4.45 7.71 6.14
CA SER A 71 -5.03 6.39 5.88
C SER A 71 -4.02 5.40 5.27
N LEU A 72 -3.08 5.88 4.43
CA LEU A 72 -1.99 5.03 3.92
C LEU A 72 -1.05 4.56 5.03
N LYS A 73 -0.71 5.45 5.97
CA LYS A 73 0.11 5.08 7.13
C LYS A 73 -0.57 3.99 7.97
N GLU A 74 -1.87 4.11 8.22
CA GLU A 74 -2.66 3.10 8.93
C GLU A 74 -2.71 1.77 8.17
N LEU A 75 -2.95 1.82 6.86
CA LEU A 75 -2.95 0.62 6.01
C LEU A 75 -1.60 -0.12 6.07
N ASP A 76 -0.49 0.63 6.04
CA ASP A 76 0.87 0.07 6.11
C ASP A 76 1.16 -0.55 7.48
N MET A 77 0.70 0.08 8.56
CA MET A 77 0.81 -0.47 9.91
C MET A 77 0.02 -1.78 10.05
N ASN A 78 -1.20 -1.85 9.51
CA ASN A 78 -2.03 -3.05 9.56
C ASN A 78 -1.36 -4.22 8.82
N LYS A 79 -0.81 -3.98 7.63
CA LYS A 79 -0.03 -4.99 6.88
C LYS A 79 1.18 -5.52 7.66
N GLN A 80 1.86 -4.65 8.42
CA GLN A 80 2.99 -5.06 9.26
C GLN A 80 2.55 -5.87 10.48
N VAL A 81 1.44 -5.49 11.12
CA VAL A 81 0.87 -6.22 12.26
C VAL A 81 0.46 -7.63 11.85
N ASP A 82 -0.15 -7.82 10.68
CA ASP A 82 -0.54 -9.14 10.19
C ASP A 82 0.68 -10.07 10.04
N ILE A 83 1.79 -9.57 9.49
CA ILE A 83 3.05 -10.34 9.37
C ILE A 83 3.66 -10.64 10.75
N ASN A 84 3.69 -9.66 11.65
CA ASN A 84 4.26 -9.83 12.99
C ASN A 84 3.42 -10.76 13.87
N SER A 85 2.09 -10.76 13.74
CA SER A 85 1.18 -11.66 14.46
C SER A 85 1.32 -13.12 14.03
N LEU A 86 1.49 -13.38 12.72
CA LEU A 86 1.78 -14.73 12.21
C LEU A 86 3.08 -15.31 12.79
N PHE A 87 4.11 -14.49 12.94
CA PHE A 87 5.41 -14.94 13.47
C PHE A 87 5.44 -15.08 15.00
N THR A 88 4.61 -14.32 15.72
CA THR A 88 4.57 -14.30 17.19
C THR A 88 3.77 -15.49 17.76
N GLN A 89 2.74 -15.96 17.04
CA GLN A 89 1.91 -17.09 17.50
C GLN A 89 2.70 -18.41 17.57
N GLN A 90 3.76 -18.59 16.75
CA GLN A 90 4.56 -19.83 16.76
C GLN A 90 5.60 -19.89 17.90
N GLN A 91 5.89 -18.77 18.58
CA GLN A 91 6.89 -18.74 19.66
C GLN A 91 6.28 -18.79 21.07
N GLN A 92 4.96 -18.66 21.20
CA GLN A 92 4.24 -18.77 22.47
C GLN A 92 3.30 -19.98 22.44
N GLY A 93 3.86 -21.15 22.16
CA GLY A 93 3.10 -22.39 22.05
C GLY A 93 3.98 -23.63 21.93
N GLY A 94 4.77 -23.92 22.96
CA GLY A 94 5.37 -25.25 23.18
C GLY A 94 6.79 -25.44 22.62
N GLY A 95 7.77 -25.51 23.52
CA GLY A 95 9.07 -26.13 23.26
C GLY A 95 10.06 -25.27 22.46
N GLY A 96 10.65 -24.25 23.10
CA GLY A 96 11.91 -23.70 22.59
C GLY A 96 13.00 -24.78 22.56
N PRO A 97 13.93 -24.77 21.58
CA PRO A 97 15.05 -25.70 21.58
C PRO A 97 15.87 -25.47 22.87
N PRO A 98 16.33 -26.54 23.55
CA PRO A 98 17.20 -26.36 24.70
C PRO A 98 18.45 -25.58 24.26
N PRO A 99 19.01 -24.71 25.13
CA PRO A 99 20.24 -24.02 24.79
C PRO A 99 21.34 -25.04 24.47
N PRO A 100 22.21 -24.79 23.48
CA PRO A 100 23.25 -25.73 23.12
C PRO A 100 24.13 -25.99 24.34
N SER A 101 24.18 -27.27 24.76
CA SER A 101 25.09 -27.75 25.79
C SER A 101 26.50 -27.35 25.42
N GLN A 102 27.10 -26.47 26.22
CA GLN A 102 28.52 -26.16 26.13
C GLN A 102 29.29 -27.42 26.47
N HIS A 103 29.72 -28.16 25.44
CA HIS A 103 30.77 -29.16 25.60
C HIS A 103 32.04 -28.43 26.01
N ARG A 104 32.24 -28.34 27.33
CA ARG A 104 33.52 -28.00 27.92
C ARG A 104 34.47 -29.14 27.57
N GLY A 105 35.43 -28.83 26.69
CA GLY A 105 36.57 -29.69 26.42
C GLY A 105 37.32 -30.03 27.70
N GLY A 106 37.81 -31.26 27.76
CA GLY A 106 38.68 -31.75 28.83
C GLY A 106 39.38 -33.01 28.35
N ASN A 107 40.63 -32.78 27.91
CA ASN A 107 41.80 -33.66 27.77
C ASN A 107 41.63 -35.17 27.98
#